data_AF-A0A4Q2D272-F1
#
_entry.id   AF-A0A4Q2D272-F1
#
_cell.length_a   1.000
_cell.length_b   1.000
_cell.length_c   1.000
_cell.angle_alpha   90.00
_cell.angle_beta   90.00
_cell.angle_gamma   90.00
#
_symmetry.space_group_name_H-M   'P 1'
#
loop_
_entity.id
_entity.type
_entity.pdbx_description
1 polymer ?
#
loop_
_entity_poly.entity_id
_entity_poly.type
_entity_poly.pdbx_seq_one_letter_code
_entity_poly.pdbx_strand_id
1 'polypeptide(L)'
;MAHLDQIKSQYGVHEALALRAPKSTNVCFDGGALCSDYEGYTLLKPRHKDVSLTPGMRDKIVAALATWFNTNVQTISKFFDEDSIEIFGRLRQTFSEAGETVVAAGVVTITARDARDASYVRYELLVDRNAVYRNRPVDLQLTTCFGQLFQIFLIRLPAAPALSISAPTVVLLASIHKCDVELQDQDLDFHYYRNMSHLDLVDITCIKALVGRVAWDGWWAIIDRSGKLSRGHFEDVDEEDTHEE
;
A
#
# COMPACT_ATOMS: atom_id res chain seq x y z
N MET A 1 34.99 -10.34 -4.92
CA MET A 1 33.68 -9.67 -5.09
C MET A 1 33.57 -8.34 -4.34
N ALA A 2 34.29 -8.12 -3.22
CA ALA A 2 34.18 -6.90 -2.40
C ALA A 2 34.61 -5.57 -3.07
N HIS A 3 35.57 -5.60 -4.00
CA HIS A 3 36.15 -4.38 -4.60
C HIS A 3 35.16 -3.59 -5.48
N LEU A 4 34.22 -4.29 -6.14
CA LEU A 4 33.28 -3.68 -7.07
C LEU A 4 32.11 -3.00 -6.34
N ASP A 5 31.74 -3.51 -5.17
CA ASP A 5 30.71 -2.90 -4.33
C ASP A 5 31.24 -1.67 -3.57
N GLN A 6 32.53 -1.67 -3.21
CA GLN A 6 33.21 -0.48 -2.68
C GLN A 6 33.26 0.65 -3.71
N ILE A 7 33.58 0.36 -4.98
CA ILE A 7 33.58 1.36 -6.07
C ILE A 7 32.17 1.93 -6.31
N LYS A 8 31.12 1.09 -6.31
CA LYS A 8 29.75 1.57 -6.49
C LYS A 8 29.33 2.54 -5.39
N SER A 9 29.66 2.20 -4.13
CA SER A 9 29.34 3.04 -2.97
C SER A 9 30.15 4.33 -2.94
N GLN A 10 31.43 4.28 -3.31
CA GLN A 10 32.33 5.43 -3.21
C GLN A 10 32.07 6.48 -4.31
N TYR A 11 31.61 6.06 -5.49
CA TYR A 11 31.40 6.95 -6.63
C TYR A 11 29.93 7.16 -7.01
N GLY A 12 28.97 6.57 -6.27
CA GLY A 12 27.54 6.71 -6.55
C GLY A 12 27.08 6.11 -7.89
N VAL A 13 27.94 5.32 -8.56
CA VAL A 13 27.73 4.78 -9.93
C VAL A 13 26.92 3.47 -9.95
N HIS A 14 26.05 3.27 -8.94
CA HIS A 14 25.24 2.06 -8.80
C HIS A 14 24.40 1.76 -10.06
N GLU A 15 23.90 2.80 -10.72
CA GLU A 15 23.04 2.66 -11.90
C GLU A 15 23.87 2.45 -13.18
N ALA A 16 25.03 3.09 -13.32
CA ALA A 16 25.90 2.98 -14.51
C ALA A 16 26.61 1.62 -14.61
N LEU A 17 26.89 0.97 -13.47
CA LEU A 17 27.54 -0.35 -13.40
C LEU A 17 26.55 -1.50 -13.16
N ALA A 18 25.25 -1.23 -13.18
CA ALA A 18 24.25 -2.28 -13.13
C ALA A 18 24.23 -3.01 -14.49
N LEU A 19 24.73 -4.25 -14.53
CA LEU A 19 24.58 -5.18 -15.65
C LEU A 19 23.12 -5.69 -15.76
N ARG A 20 22.15 -4.77 -15.83
CA ARG A 20 20.73 -5.07 -16.02
C ARG A 20 20.31 -4.58 -17.39
N ALA A 21 19.53 -5.39 -18.10
CA ALA A 21 18.82 -4.93 -19.30
C ALA A 21 18.08 -3.62 -18.97
N PRO A 22 17.99 -2.66 -19.93
CA PRO A 22 17.27 -1.41 -19.71
C PRO A 22 15.89 -1.74 -19.14
N LYS A 23 15.49 -1.02 -18.07
CA LYS A 23 14.24 -1.24 -17.35
C LYS A 23 13.09 -1.25 -18.37
N SER A 24 12.69 -2.43 -18.85
CA SER A 24 11.42 -2.64 -19.53
C SER A 24 10.39 -1.94 -18.67
N THR A 25 9.61 -1.03 -19.25
CA THR A 25 8.60 -0.25 -18.55
C THR A 25 7.69 -1.23 -17.82
N ASN A 26 7.93 -1.40 -16.51
CA ASN A 26 7.20 -2.35 -15.67
C ASN A 26 5.74 -1.90 -15.46
N VAL A 27 5.40 -0.72 -15.99
CA VAL A 27 4.06 -0.13 -16.00
C VAL A 27 3.12 -0.97 -16.84
N CYS A 28 2.04 -1.42 -16.21
CA CYS A 28 0.95 -2.12 -16.88
C CYS A 28 -0.24 -1.18 -17.11
N PHE A 29 -0.58 -0.36 -16.10
CA PHE A 29 -1.65 0.61 -16.17
C PHE A 29 -1.28 1.88 -15.43
N ASP A 30 -1.49 3.02 -16.08
CA ASP A 30 -1.63 4.31 -15.41
C ASP A 30 -3.06 4.42 -14.86
N GLY A 31 -3.20 4.70 -13.57
CA GLY A 31 -4.48 4.80 -12.89
C GLY A 31 -5.36 5.90 -13.48
N GLY A 32 -4.78 7.03 -13.90
CA GLY A 32 -5.53 8.11 -14.56
C GLY A 32 -6.10 7.69 -15.92
N ALA A 33 -5.45 6.74 -16.60
CA ALA A 33 -5.99 6.15 -17.83
C ALA A 33 -7.11 5.11 -17.57
N LEU A 34 -7.23 4.60 -16.33
CA LEU A 34 -8.32 3.71 -15.93
C LEU A 34 -9.54 4.51 -15.44
N CYS A 35 -9.32 5.48 -14.55
CA CYS A 35 -10.34 6.36 -13.97
C CYS A 35 -9.66 7.56 -13.28
N SER A 36 -10.31 8.73 -13.28
CA SER A 36 -9.82 9.92 -12.57
C SER A 36 -9.63 9.68 -11.07
N ASP A 37 -10.42 8.79 -10.47
CA ASP A 37 -10.36 8.50 -9.04
C ASP A 37 -9.07 7.77 -8.64
N TYR A 38 -8.37 7.17 -9.62
CA TYR A 38 -7.07 6.52 -9.45
C TYR A 38 -5.92 7.33 -10.05
N GLU A 39 -6.13 8.62 -10.33
CA GLU A 39 -5.05 9.51 -10.70
C GLU A 39 -3.96 9.50 -9.61
N GLY A 40 -2.70 9.43 -10.02
CA GLY A 40 -1.58 9.31 -9.10
C GLY A 40 -1.26 7.87 -8.64
N TYR A 41 -1.99 6.87 -9.12
CA TYR A 41 -1.66 5.45 -8.91
C TYR A 41 -1.22 4.80 -10.22
N THR A 42 -0.25 3.88 -10.17
CA THR A 42 0.23 3.15 -11.34
C THR A 42 0.46 1.69 -10.97
N LEU A 43 -0.15 0.77 -11.72
CA LEU A 43 0.00 -0.67 -11.50
C LEU A 43 1.19 -1.20 -12.29
N LEU A 44 2.07 -1.94 -11.61
CA LEU A 44 3.28 -2.50 -12.21
C LEU A 44 3.29 -4.04 -12.14
N LYS A 45 4.12 -4.66 -12.98
CA LYS A 45 4.40 -6.10 -12.96
C LYS A 45 4.88 -6.59 -11.57
N PRO A 46 4.63 -7.85 -11.22
CA PRO A 46 3.93 -8.89 -12.01
C PRO A 46 2.42 -8.65 -12.11
N ARG A 47 1.82 -9.18 -13.18
CA ARG A 47 0.39 -9.12 -13.50
C ARG A 47 -0.10 -10.53 -13.79
N HIS A 48 -1.20 -10.94 -13.18
CA HIS A 48 -1.81 -12.25 -13.36
C HIS A 48 -3.28 -12.07 -13.76
N LYS A 49 -3.71 -12.70 -14.85
CA LYS A 49 -5.09 -12.60 -15.39
C LYS A 49 -5.93 -13.83 -15.07
N ASP A 50 -5.31 -15.00 -15.09
CA ASP A 50 -6.00 -16.27 -14.90
C ASP A 50 -5.83 -16.74 -13.45
N VAL A 51 -6.36 -15.95 -12.51
CA VAL A 51 -6.22 -16.24 -11.07
C VAL A 51 -7.50 -16.87 -10.54
N SER A 52 -7.41 -18.11 -10.07
CA SER A 52 -8.46 -18.67 -9.23
C SER A 52 -8.40 -18.05 -7.83
N LEU A 53 -9.48 -17.38 -7.43
CA LEU A 53 -9.59 -16.82 -6.09
C LEU A 53 -9.63 -17.94 -5.04
N THR A 54 -9.01 -17.71 -3.89
CA THR A 54 -9.10 -18.64 -2.76
C THR A 54 -10.52 -18.69 -2.21
N PRO A 55 -10.94 -19.82 -1.60
CA PRO A 55 -12.25 -19.94 -0.99
C PRO A 55 -12.52 -18.79 -0.01
N GLY A 56 -13.60 -18.04 -0.21
CA GLY A 56 -13.99 -16.89 0.61
C GLY A 56 -13.38 -15.54 0.20
N MET A 57 -12.34 -15.50 -0.65
CA MET A 57 -11.82 -14.21 -1.16
C MET A 57 -12.85 -13.53 -2.07
N ARG A 58 -13.55 -14.32 -2.88
CA ARG A 58 -14.69 -13.87 -3.69
C ARG A 58 -15.72 -13.11 -2.84
N ASP A 59 -16.15 -13.72 -1.73
CA ASP A 59 -17.18 -13.11 -0.87
C ASP A 59 -16.69 -11.83 -0.22
N LYS A 60 -15.40 -11.76 0.17
CA LYS A 60 -14.77 -10.53 0.65
C LYS A 60 -14.74 -9.44 -0.41
N ILE A 61 -14.39 -9.78 -1.65
CA ILE A 61 -14.39 -8.83 -2.79
C ILE A 61 -15.80 -8.30 -3.04
N VAL A 62 -16.79 -9.18 -3.14
CA VAL A 62 -18.18 -8.77 -3.35
C VAL A 62 -18.69 -7.92 -2.18
N ALA A 63 -18.33 -8.25 -0.93
CA ALA A 63 -18.68 -7.47 0.24
C ALA A 63 -18.03 -6.07 0.23
N ALA A 64 -16.75 -5.97 -0.11
CA ALA A 64 -16.05 -4.68 -0.22
C ALA A 64 -16.66 -3.80 -1.32
N LEU A 65 -16.98 -4.39 -2.47
CA LEU A 65 -17.68 -3.69 -3.55
C LEU A 65 -19.09 -3.24 -3.10
N ALA A 66 -19.81 -4.06 -2.34
CA ALA A 66 -21.12 -3.69 -1.82
C ALA A 66 -21.03 -2.48 -0.88
N THR A 67 -20.00 -2.42 -0.03
CA THR A 67 -19.71 -1.23 0.78
C THR A 67 -19.36 -0.01 -0.08
N TRP A 68 -18.52 -0.18 -1.10
CA TRP A 68 -18.09 0.92 -1.98
C TRP A 68 -19.25 1.55 -2.75
N PHE A 69 -20.12 0.72 -3.33
CA PHE A 69 -21.32 1.17 -4.07
C PHE A 69 -22.52 1.47 -3.17
N ASN A 70 -22.39 1.36 -1.84
CA ASN A 70 -23.47 1.51 -0.88
C ASN A 70 -24.72 0.68 -1.24
N THR A 71 -24.51 -0.61 -1.51
CA THR A 71 -25.55 -1.56 -1.95
C THR A 71 -25.41 -2.91 -1.21
N ASN A 72 -26.19 -3.92 -1.61
CA ASN A 72 -26.09 -5.26 -1.06
C ASN A 72 -25.27 -6.22 -1.93
N VAL A 73 -24.77 -7.28 -1.30
CA VAL A 73 -23.92 -8.34 -1.91
C VAL A 73 -24.62 -9.03 -3.07
N GLN A 74 -25.95 -9.21 -3.00
CA GLN A 74 -26.75 -9.86 -4.04
C GLN A 74 -26.81 -9.03 -5.33
N THR A 75 -26.83 -7.70 -5.23
CA THR A 75 -26.79 -6.81 -6.39
C THR A 75 -25.42 -6.89 -7.06
N ILE A 76 -24.33 -6.77 -6.30
CA ILE A 76 -22.97 -6.86 -6.84
C ILE A 76 -22.72 -8.22 -7.50
N SER A 77 -23.15 -9.31 -6.87
CA SER A 77 -22.93 -10.68 -7.38
C SER A 77 -23.52 -10.92 -8.78
N LYS A 78 -24.52 -10.15 -9.21
CA LYS A 78 -25.12 -10.26 -10.55
C LYS A 78 -24.25 -9.67 -11.65
N PHE A 79 -23.37 -8.74 -11.30
CA PHE A 79 -22.52 -7.99 -12.24
C PHE A 79 -21.03 -8.33 -12.08
N PHE A 80 -20.70 -9.13 -11.06
CA PHE A 80 -19.35 -9.55 -10.75
C PHE A 80 -19.03 -10.88 -11.43
N ASP A 81 -17.91 -10.91 -12.13
CA ASP A 81 -17.35 -12.09 -12.79
C ASP A 81 -15.90 -12.27 -12.33
N GLU A 82 -15.51 -13.50 -11.99
CA GLU A 82 -14.16 -13.79 -11.51
C GLU A 82 -13.13 -13.67 -12.63
N ASP A 83 -13.53 -13.95 -13.87
CA ASP A 83 -12.68 -13.81 -15.06
C ASP A 83 -12.34 -12.33 -15.37
N SER A 84 -13.03 -11.39 -14.72
CA SER A 84 -12.76 -9.95 -14.85
C SER A 84 -11.64 -9.44 -13.93
N ILE A 85 -11.08 -10.32 -13.08
CA ILE A 85 -10.08 -9.96 -12.08
C ILE A 85 -8.67 -10.12 -12.62
N GLU A 86 -7.85 -9.10 -12.35
CA GLU A 86 -6.42 -9.16 -12.57
C GLU A 86 -5.68 -8.86 -11.26
N ILE A 87 -4.65 -9.64 -10.93
CA ILE A 87 -3.83 -9.41 -9.74
C ILE A 87 -2.51 -8.74 -10.12
N PHE A 88 -2.15 -7.71 -9.35
CA PHE A 88 -0.91 -6.98 -9.50
C PHE A 88 0.00 -7.15 -8.28
N GLY A 89 1.30 -7.22 -8.55
CA GLY A 89 2.32 -7.36 -7.51
C GLY A 89 2.89 -6.05 -7.00
N ARG A 90 2.60 -4.91 -7.65
CA ARG A 90 3.20 -3.62 -7.33
C ARG A 90 2.25 -2.46 -7.63
N LEU A 91 2.22 -1.52 -6.71
CA LEU A 91 1.51 -0.25 -6.83
C LEU A 91 2.54 0.87 -6.69
N ARG A 92 2.61 1.78 -7.66
CA ARG A 92 3.39 3.01 -7.55
C ARG A 92 2.43 4.18 -7.31
N GLN A 93 2.69 4.94 -6.27
CA GLN A 93 2.04 6.21 -5.99
C GLN A 93 2.92 7.32 -6.57
N THR A 94 2.34 8.24 -7.34
CA THR A 94 3.06 9.32 -8.05
C THR A 94 2.65 10.70 -7.56
N PHE A 95 2.06 10.80 -6.35
CA PHE A 95 1.73 12.08 -5.71
C PHE A 95 2.96 12.88 -5.27
N SER A 96 4.09 12.20 -5.04
CA SER A 96 5.38 12.83 -4.74
C SER A 96 6.32 12.69 -5.94
N GLU A 97 7.25 13.64 -6.09
CA GLU A 97 8.22 13.64 -7.21
C GLU A 97 9.08 12.36 -7.25
N ALA A 98 9.39 11.78 -6.08
CA ALA A 98 10.13 10.52 -6.01
C ALA A 98 9.27 9.31 -6.43
N GLY A 99 7.98 9.35 -6.12
CA GLY A 99 7.00 8.28 -6.33
C GLY A 99 7.33 6.99 -5.57
N GLU A 100 6.53 6.65 -4.56
CA GLU A 100 6.75 5.45 -3.76
C GLU A 100 6.19 4.21 -4.46
N THR A 101 6.91 3.08 -4.39
CA THR A 101 6.41 1.79 -4.92
C THR A 101 6.22 0.81 -3.78
N VAL A 102 4.97 0.41 -3.57
CA VAL A 102 4.58 -0.63 -2.63
C VAL A 102 4.54 -1.98 -3.36
N VAL A 103 4.98 -3.02 -2.67
CA VAL A 103 5.06 -4.40 -3.16
C VAL A 103 3.99 -5.24 -2.48
N ALA A 104 3.23 -6.00 -3.26
CA ALA A 104 2.27 -6.96 -2.74
C ALA A 104 2.99 -8.27 -2.36
N ALA A 105 3.08 -8.56 -1.07
CA ALA A 105 3.87 -9.66 -0.51
C ALA A 105 3.39 -11.05 -0.95
N GLY A 106 2.09 -11.21 -1.23
CA GLY A 106 1.50 -12.45 -1.71
C GLY A 106 1.76 -12.74 -3.19
N VAL A 107 2.34 -11.79 -3.94
CA VAL A 107 2.56 -11.89 -5.39
C VAL A 107 4.05 -11.80 -5.73
N VAL A 108 4.80 -10.96 -5.03
CA VAL A 108 6.22 -10.73 -5.29
C VAL A 108 7.06 -11.39 -4.21
N THR A 109 7.84 -12.39 -4.61
CA THR A 109 8.88 -12.95 -3.74
C THR A 109 10.09 -12.02 -3.69
N ILE A 110 10.39 -11.50 -2.51
CA ILE A 110 11.61 -10.72 -2.26
C ILE A 110 12.75 -11.73 -2.01
N THR A 111 13.68 -11.83 -2.96
CA THR A 111 14.77 -12.85 -2.92
C THR A 111 16.12 -12.31 -2.50
N ALA A 112 16.31 -10.98 -2.48
CA ALA A 112 17.58 -10.37 -2.10
C ALA A 112 17.72 -10.27 -0.58
N ARG A 113 18.88 -10.69 -0.06
CA ARG A 113 19.17 -10.77 1.38
C ARG A 113 19.11 -9.42 2.09
N ASP A 114 19.42 -8.34 1.38
CA ASP A 114 19.40 -6.95 1.88
C ASP A 114 18.21 -6.14 1.33
N ALA A 115 17.24 -6.79 0.67
CA ALA A 115 16.09 -6.06 0.16
C ALA A 115 15.21 -5.61 1.32
N ARG A 116 14.92 -4.31 1.34
CA ARG A 116 13.94 -3.74 2.25
C ARG A 116 12.55 -4.32 1.96
N ASP A 117 11.82 -4.63 3.02
CA ASP A 117 10.45 -5.09 2.95
C ASP A 117 9.51 -3.91 2.62
N ALA A 118 9.33 -3.65 1.33
CA ALA A 118 8.47 -2.57 0.82
C ALA A 118 7.00 -2.99 0.69
N SER A 119 6.54 -3.92 1.53
CA SER A 119 5.15 -4.40 1.52
C SER A 119 4.26 -3.80 2.60
N TYR A 120 4.81 -3.03 3.54
CA TYR A 120 4.04 -2.44 4.62
C TYR A 120 3.55 -1.04 4.29
N VAL A 121 2.30 -0.77 4.63
CA VAL A 121 1.62 0.49 4.32
C VAL A 121 0.92 1.08 5.53
N ARG A 122 0.84 2.42 5.55
CA ARG A 122 -0.17 3.16 6.30
C ARG A 122 -1.39 3.35 5.42
N TYR A 123 -2.57 3.07 5.95
CA TYR A 123 -3.84 3.28 5.27
C TYR A 123 -4.88 3.84 6.24
N GLU A 124 -5.89 4.51 5.71
CA GLU A 124 -6.93 5.17 6.50
C GLU A 124 -8.30 4.63 6.13
N LEU A 125 -9.10 4.31 7.15
CA LEU A 125 -10.45 3.78 7.00
C LEU A 125 -11.45 4.54 7.86
N LEU A 126 -12.69 4.60 7.41
CA LEU A 126 -13.82 5.00 8.23
C LEU A 126 -14.28 3.78 9.04
N VAL A 127 -13.99 3.77 10.33
CA VAL A 127 -14.34 2.68 11.25
C VAL A 127 -15.54 3.12 12.09
N ASP A 128 -16.57 2.28 12.16
CA ASP A 128 -17.71 2.53 13.05
C ASP A 128 -17.31 2.24 14.51
N ARG A 129 -17.25 3.30 15.33
CA ARG A 129 -16.95 3.20 16.77
C ARG A 129 -18.00 2.39 17.52
N ASN A 130 -19.22 2.34 16.97
CA ASN A 130 -20.34 1.63 17.55
C ASN A 130 -20.54 0.23 16.96
N ALA A 131 -19.60 -0.30 16.16
CA ALA A 131 -19.74 -1.60 15.49
C ALA A 131 -20.05 -2.78 16.46
N VAL A 132 -19.60 -2.69 17.71
CA VAL A 132 -19.88 -3.68 18.76
C VAL A 132 -21.31 -3.57 19.32
N TYR A 133 -21.94 -2.39 19.23
CA TYR A 133 -23.24 -2.07 19.82
C TYR A 133 -24.34 -2.02 18.75
N ARG A 134 -24.96 -3.17 18.48
CA ARG A 134 -25.95 -3.38 17.39
C ARG A 134 -27.09 -2.36 17.25
N ASN A 135 -27.50 -1.70 18.34
CA ASN A 135 -28.63 -0.76 18.33
C ASN A 135 -28.20 0.71 18.42
N ARG A 136 -26.90 1.00 18.40
CA ARG A 136 -26.41 2.37 18.36
C ARG A 136 -26.35 2.85 16.91
N PRO A 137 -26.56 4.16 16.69
CA PRO A 137 -26.34 4.73 15.37
C PRO A 137 -24.88 4.53 14.95
N VAL A 138 -24.68 4.31 13.65
CA VAL A 138 -23.35 4.23 13.03
C VAL A 138 -22.61 5.54 13.29
N ASP A 139 -21.41 5.45 13.85
CA ASP A 139 -20.53 6.59 14.14
C ASP A 139 -19.17 6.34 13.48
N LEU A 140 -19.03 6.82 12.24
CA LEU A 140 -17.83 6.60 11.42
C LEU A 140 -16.72 7.56 11.82
N GLN A 141 -15.58 7.01 12.24
CA GLN A 141 -14.37 7.76 12.55
C GLN A 141 -13.23 7.38 11.60
N LEU A 142 -12.59 8.38 11.00
CA LEU A 142 -11.36 8.18 10.24
C LEU A 142 -10.26 7.67 11.17
N THR A 143 -9.74 6.50 10.86
CA THR A 143 -8.78 5.76 11.69
C THR A 143 -7.57 5.37 10.85
N THR A 144 -6.40 5.75 11.33
CA THR A 144 -5.11 5.31 10.77
C THR A 144 -4.86 3.86 11.15
N CYS A 145 -4.55 3.03 10.16
CA CYS A 145 -4.18 1.64 10.30
C CYS A 145 -2.85 1.37 9.60
N PHE A 146 -2.21 0.26 9.99
CA PHE A 146 -0.98 -0.22 9.38
C PHE A 146 -1.13 -1.69 9.04
N GLY A 147 -0.45 -2.14 7.98
CA GLY A 147 -0.55 -3.53 7.56
C GLY A 147 0.36 -3.88 6.40
N GLN A 148 0.43 -5.16 6.09
CA GLN A 148 1.16 -5.69 4.97
C GLN A 148 0.24 -5.84 3.75
N LEU A 149 0.54 -5.12 2.68
CA LEU A 149 -0.12 -5.29 1.38
C LEU A 149 0.16 -6.70 0.86
N PHE A 150 -0.90 -7.48 0.67
CA PHE A 150 -0.79 -8.87 0.27
C PHE A 150 -1.03 -9.05 -1.23
N GLN A 151 -2.13 -8.51 -1.76
CA GLN A 151 -2.50 -8.55 -3.19
C GLN A 151 -3.23 -7.26 -3.60
N ILE A 152 -3.06 -6.87 -4.86
CA ILE A 152 -3.82 -5.78 -5.49
C ILE A 152 -4.72 -6.39 -6.57
N PHE A 153 -6.01 -6.12 -6.51
CA PHE A 153 -7.00 -6.57 -7.47
C PHE A 153 -7.43 -5.41 -8.36
N LEU A 154 -7.37 -5.62 -9.68
CA LEU A 154 -8.07 -4.81 -10.66
C LEU A 154 -9.33 -5.57 -11.07
N ILE A 155 -10.49 -4.96 -10.85
CA ILE A 155 -11.79 -5.57 -11.12
C ILE A 155 -12.48 -4.74 -12.19
N ARG A 156 -12.88 -5.37 -13.29
CA ARG A 156 -13.67 -4.71 -14.33
C ARG A 156 -15.14 -5.01 -14.12
N LEU A 157 -15.94 -3.96 -13.96
CA LEU A 157 -17.39 -4.06 -13.81
C LEU A 157 -18.06 -3.54 -15.09
N PRO A 158 -19.09 -4.24 -15.60
CA PRO A 158 -19.85 -3.77 -16.75
C PRO A 158 -20.69 -2.53 -16.38
N ALA A 159 -21.24 -1.86 -17.39
CA ALA A 159 -22.27 -0.85 -17.16
C ALA A 159 -23.45 -1.50 -16.42
N ALA A 160 -23.84 -0.91 -15.29
CA ALA A 160 -24.86 -1.43 -14.41
C ALA A 160 -25.64 -0.26 -13.80
N PRO A 161 -26.75 0.17 -14.42
CA PRO A 161 -27.59 1.26 -13.91
C PRO A 161 -28.10 1.02 -12.48
N ALA A 162 -28.29 -0.25 -12.09
CA ALA A 162 -28.67 -0.64 -10.73
C ALA A 162 -27.60 -0.32 -9.66
N LEU A 163 -26.36 -0.08 -10.08
CA LEU A 163 -25.23 0.34 -9.27
C LEU A 163 -24.83 1.79 -9.53
N SER A 164 -25.65 2.55 -10.28
CA SER A 164 -25.31 3.88 -10.79
C SER A 164 -24.05 3.90 -11.66
N ILE A 165 -23.69 2.78 -12.27
CA ILE A 165 -22.56 2.65 -13.19
C ILE A 165 -23.07 2.87 -14.62
N SER A 166 -22.84 4.04 -15.18
CA SER A 166 -23.32 4.42 -16.53
C SER A 166 -22.47 3.83 -17.66
N ALA A 167 -21.20 3.50 -17.40
CA ALA A 167 -20.25 2.92 -18.35
C ALA A 167 -19.36 1.88 -17.65
N PRO A 168 -18.77 0.91 -18.38
CA PRO A 168 -17.84 -0.04 -17.79
C PRO A 168 -16.77 0.65 -16.96
N THR A 169 -16.61 0.22 -15.71
CA THR A 169 -15.78 0.89 -14.70
C THR A 169 -14.77 -0.09 -14.12
N VAL A 170 -13.64 0.43 -13.65
CA VAL A 170 -12.61 -0.33 -12.96
C VAL A 170 -12.63 0.03 -11.49
N VAL A 171 -12.55 -0.97 -10.62
CA VAL A 171 -12.33 -0.78 -9.18
C VAL A 171 -11.01 -1.45 -8.81
N LEU A 172 -10.17 -0.74 -8.05
CA LEU A 172 -8.89 -1.22 -7.57
C LEU A 172 -8.98 -1.47 -6.06
N LEU A 173 -8.85 -2.73 -5.66
CA LEU A 173 -8.87 -3.14 -4.26
C LEU A 173 -7.49 -3.63 -3.81
N ALA A 174 -7.09 -3.27 -2.60
CA ALA A 174 -5.94 -3.80 -1.91
C ALA A 174 -6.39 -4.74 -0.79
N SER A 175 -5.82 -5.95 -0.77
CA SER A 175 -5.88 -6.80 0.42
C SER A 175 -4.69 -6.53 1.32
N ILE A 176 -4.96 -6.23 2.58
CA ILE A 176 -3.95 -5.81 3.55
C ILE A 176 -4.11 -6.68 4.80
N HIS A 177 -3.08 -7.43 5.17
CA HIS A 177 -3.02 -8.05 6.50
C HIS A 177 -2.76 -6.95 7.52
N LYS A 178 -3.74 -6.66 8.37
CA LYS A 178 -3.65 -5.58 9.35
C LYS A 178 -2.65 -5.91 10.45
N CYS A 179 -1.83 -4.95 10.86
CA CYS A 179 -1.03 -5.01 12.07
C CYS A 179 -1.94 -4.76 13.28
N ASP A 180 -1.88 -5.63 14.30
CA ASP A 180 -2.58 -5.39 15.57
C ASP A 180 -1.73 -4.47 16.44
N VAL A 181 -1.91 -3.15 16.27
CA VAL A 181 -1.14 -2.16 17.01
C VAL A 181 -1.59 -2.15 18.47
N GLU A 182 -0.67 -2.52 19.36
CA GLU A 182 -0.94 -2.65 20.81
C GLU A 182 -0.35 -1.50 21.62
N LEU A 183 0.70 -0.84 21.11
CA LEU A 183 1.39 0.25 21.79
C LEU A 183 1.65 1.40 20.82
N GLN A 184 1.53 2.62 21.33
CA GLN A 184 1.87 3.85 20.63
C GLN A 184 2.72 4.74 21.53
N ASP A 185 3.85 5.19 21.01
CA ASP A 185 4.65 6.26 21.59
C ASP A 185 4.13 7.59 21.05
N GLN A 186 3.62 8.47 21.91
CA GLN A 186 3.02 9.74 21.49
C GLN A 186 4.06 10.80 21.11
N ASP A 187 5.29 10.69 21.64
CA ASP A 187 6.34 11.69 21.44
C ASP A 187 7.03 11.47 20.09
N LEU A 188 7.28 10.20 19.74
CA LEU A 188 7.94 9.81 18.49
C LEU A 188 6.97 9.32 17.41
N ASP A 189 5.68 9.19 17.74
CA ASP A 189 4.63 8.63 16.88
C ASP A 189 4.95 7.21 16.36
N PHE A 190 5.69 6.44 17.16
CA PHE A 190 5.98 5.05 16.86
C PHE A 190 4.81 4.15 17.26
N HIS A 191 4.46 3.26 16.34
CA HIS A 191 3.41 2.27 16.55
C HIS A 191 4.06 0.89 16.60
N TYR A 192 3.66 0.09 17.59
CA TYR A 192 4.24 -1.24 17.81
C TYR A 192 3.18 -2.32 17.75
N TYR A 193 3.52 -3.43 17.11
CA TYR A 193 2.68 -4.62 17.03
C TYR A 193 3.52 -5.88 17.21
N ARG A 194 2.88 -6.96 17.68
CA ARG A 194 3.48 -8.31 17.71
C ARG A 194 2.85 -9.22 16.67
N ASN A 195 1.53 -9.07 16.51
CA ASN A 195 0.72 -9.98 15.72
C ASN A 195 0.06 -9.25 14.55
N MET A 196 -0.25 -10.02 13.52
CA MET A 196 -1.13 -9.59 12.44
C MET A 196 -2.57 -10.00 12.82
N SER A 197 -3.53 -9.15 12.47
CA SER A 197 -4.96 -9.39 12.63
C SER A 197 -5.55 -9.95 11.33
N HIS A 198 -6.79 -9.59 11.02
CA HIS A 198 -7.51 -9.98 9.83
C HIS A 198 -7.00 -9.29 8.56
N LEU A 199 -7.42 -9.84 7.42
CA LEU A 199 -7.22 -9.25 6.10
C LEU A 199 -8.33 -8.23 5.83
N ASP A 200 -7.94 -6.97 5.72
CA ASP A 200 -8.76 -5.88 5.23
C ASP A 200 -8.77 -5.91 3.70
N LEU A 201 -9.93 -5.64 3.10
CA LEU A 201 -10.05 -5.44 1.66
C LEU A 201 -10.62 -4.05 1.41
N VAL A 202 -9.78 -3.16 0.89
CA VAL A 202 -10.02 -1.71 0.87
C VAL A 202 -9.75 -1.18 -0.53
N ASP A 203 -10.34 -0.05 -0.89
CA ASP A 203 -9.95 0.65 -2.11
C ASP A 203 -8.48 1.11 -2.00
N ILE A 204 -7.71 1.05 -3.10
CA ILE A 204 -6.29 1.43 -3.05
C ILE A 204 -6.08 2.89 -2.62
N THR A 205 -7.07 3.76 -2.79
CA THR A 205 -7.02 5.16 -2.36
C THR A 205 -6.97 5.33 -0.85
N CYS A 206 -7.32 4.29 -0.09
CA CYS A 206 -7.12 4.23 1.35
C CYS A 206 -5.64 4.17 1.73
N ILE A 207 -4.76 3.68 0.86
CA ILE A 207 -3.32 3.60 1.11
C ILE A 207 -2.71 5.00 1.04
N LYS A 208 -2.06 5.44 2.12
CA LYS A 208 -1.52 6.80 2.24
C LYS A 208 0.00 6.87 2.10
N ALA A 209 0.71 5.86 2.57
CA ALA A 209 2.17 5.86 2.52
C ALA A 209 2.76 4.45 2.59
N LEU A 210 3.95 4.29 2.01
CA LEU A 210 4.83 3.16 2.30
C LEU A 210 5.50 3.38 3.67
N VAL A 211 5.46 2.38 4.54
CA VAL A 211 6.11 2.44 5.86
C VAL A 211 7.17 1.37 6.01
N GLY A 212 8.19 1.67 6.81
CA GLY A 212 9.18 0.69 7.23
C GLY A 212 8.74 -0.02 8.51
N ARG A 213 9.44 -1.10 8.85
CA ARG A 213 9.36 -1.70 10.19
C ARG A 213 10.71 -2.24 10.63
N VAL A 214 10.94 -2.25 11.94
CA VAL A 214 12.15 -2.77 12.56
C VAL A 214 11.77 -3.70 13.70
N ALA A 215 12.42 -4.86 13.76
CA ALA A 215 12.26 -5.79 14.87
C ALA A 215 12.98 -5.26 16.11
N TRP A 216 12.31 -5.26 17.25
CA TRP A 216 12.86 -4.82 18.54
C TRP A 216 12.19 -5.60 19.68
N ASP A 217 12.98 -6.38 20.43
CA ASP A 217 12.51 -7.10 21.64
C ASP A 217 11.19 -7.90 21.47
N GLY A 218 11.07 -8.66 20.37
CA GLY A 218 9.86 -9.43 20.05
C GLY A 218 8.70 -8.58 19.53
N TRP A 219 8.87 -7.27 19.41
CA TRP A 219 7.96 -6.33 18.77
C TRP A 219 8.44 -5.95 17.37
N TRP A 220 7.52 -5.38 16.59
CA TRP A 220 7.82 -4.63 15.39
C TRP A 220 7.46 -3.17 15.62
N ALA A 221 8.45 -2.29 15.54
CA ALA A 221 8.24 -0.85 15.49
C ALA A 221 7.98 -0.43 14.04
N ILE A 222 6.90 0.32 13.80
CA ILE A 222 6.57 0.87 12.49
C ILE A 222 7.25 2.23 12.33
N ILE A 223 7.93 2.42 11.21
CA ILE A 223 8.64 3.65 10.86
C ILE A 223 7.88 4.32 9.71
N ASP A 224 7.03 5.28 10.06
CA ASP A 224 6.33 6.11 9.08
C ASP A 224 7.16 7.36 8.75
N ARG A 225 7.56 7.49 7.48
CA ARG A 225 8.33 8.63 6.97
C ARG A 225 7.45 9.73 6.37
N SER A 226 6.13 9.64 6.50
CA SER A 226 5.20 10.68 6.10
C SER A 226 4.92 11.69 7.22
N GLY A 227 5.35 11.41 8.46
CA GLY A 227 5.16 12.26 9.63
C GLY A 227 6.24 13.33 9.84
N LYS A 228 6.22 13.95 11.04
CA LYS A 228 7.12 15.06 11.44
C LYS A 228 8.61 14.70 11.42
N LEU A 229 8.93 13.43 11.59
CA LEU A 229 10.32 12.90 11.58
C LEU A 229 10.91 12.74 10.16
N SER A 230 10.18 13.14 9.11
CA SER A 230 10.59 13.00 7.72
C SER A 230 11.67 13.99 7.26
N ARG A 231 11.94 15.03 8.06
CA ARG A 231 12.87 16.12 7.71
C ARG A 231 14.01 16.17 8.72
N GLY A 232 15.23 15.91 8.24
CA GLY A 232 16.44 16.25 8.98
C GLY A 232 16.57 17.77 9.03
N HIS A 233 16.65 18.32 10.25
CA HIS A 233 17.13 19.68 10.44
C HIS A 233 18.66 19.60 10.51
N PHE A 234 19.33 20.20 9.53
CA PHE A 234 20.75 20.48 9.65
C PHE A 234 20.86 21.80 10.38
N GLU A 235 21.41 21.77 11.59
CA GLU A 235 21.85 22.99 12.26
C GLU A 235 23.18 23.37 11.62
N ASP A 236 23.22 24.56 11.02
CA ASP A 236 24.48 25.17 10.62
C ASP A 236 25.26 25.42 11.90
N VAL A 237 26.39 24.73 12.07
CA VAL A 237 27.30 24.99 13.17
C VAL A 237 28.00 26.30 12.84
N ASP A 238 27.56 27.39 13.46
CA ASP A 238 28.27 28.66 13.42
C ASP A 238 29.70 28.41 13.98
N GLU A 239 30.71 28.63 13.14
CA GLU A 239 32.11 28.63 13.54
C GLU A 239 32.32 29.80 14.52
N GLU A 240 32.21 29.54 15.83
CA GLU A 240 32.55 30.51 16.87
C GLU A 240 34.06 30.81 16.84
N ASP A 241 34.36 32.03 16.38
CA ASP A 241 35.44 32.95 16.77
C ASP A 241 36.65 32.36 17.54
N THR A 242 37.72 32.01 16.82
CA THR A 242 39.07 32.10 17.38
C THR A 242 39.47 33.57 17.54
N HIS A 243 39.18 34.15 18.70
CA HIS A 243 39.95 35.27 19.24
C HIS A 243 41.16 34.72 19.98
N GLU A 244 42.36 34.86 19.40
CA GLU A 244 43.62 34.80 20.14
C GLU A 244 44.27 36.19 20.15
N GLU A 245 44.75 36.57 21.34
CA GLU A 245 45.29 37.86 21.79
C GLU A 245 46.56 38.33 21.05
#